data_AF-A0A0D8XDN9-F1
#
_entry.id   AF-A0A0D8XDN9-F1
#
_cell.length_a   1.000
_cell.length_b   1.000
_cell.length_c   1.000
_cell.angle_alpha   90.00
_cell.angle_beta   90.00
_cell.angle_gamma   90.00
#
_symmetry.space_group_name_H-M   'P 1'
#
loop_
_entity.id
_entity.type
_entity.pdbx_description
1 polymer ?
#
loop_
_entity_poly.entity_id
_entity_poly.type
_entity_poly.pdbx_seq_one_letter_code
_entity_poly.pdbx_strand_id
1 'polypeptide(L)'
;MYNGIPCYCSDIISGLSLHSIDLEDVPEAMIASSKRRSIASSCSSVTGDSVKGGDNSSSVFSGIGVSTIDGVDGVSAGKAAAIATLMRIVCSKRTNEKLPNQQLASFLSAIHDALIEKDRLVLCSLFFYGQNLFRLGLPGVEAILPHYLFALDIVLIESAKLRLHPAIPEVEMRRVCLKGLSSVVCWPTTFGMSKIPQLPESTNLKSSASTYLQLRSRIYKTLVFSLRNEVDPINLQLTLAMCTVLMEESCSYDLGLTEEQTREMMRIATQQHGSQAPEKGLCVSFVRGLVSAICDRICRPEWASEHSVSLAVIDVLNCLSHLNPTVLFNNKDVSTGSLIVASLCRFIETQLSKPPPMHSKDLHSTVVAAYYSIAVWLNAAPILAECEGVLNTVAEAVQLGVTGSKKDCAPEDCKAASKRVLEAAEYLMYSLFFVVGRHRDAICDERRLLHTYGPGAIDTTKFFHVIVNGDTLLSLHEASHIKELADGYPCVLYVRRSPMQPATAGIARLRPNPPGYNPDQQPPSTPLSIVLDNGEIYSIDSSSIEHIAAIIVVIS
;
A
#
# COMPACT_ATOMS: atom_id res chain seq x y z
N MET A 1 -14.62 6.89 53.12
CA MET A 1 -13.51 7.83 53.33
C MET A 1 -13.30 8.57 52.02
N TYR A 2 -13.90 9.76 51.87
CA TYR A 2 -13.19 11.07 51.77
C TYR A 2 -12.15 11.05 50.62
N ASN A 3 -12.21 11.83 49.54
CA ASN A 3 -12.73 13.20 49.33
C ASN A 3 -13.05 13.44 47.84
N GLY A 4 -13.91 14.42 47.55
CA GLY A 4 -14.21 14.90 46.21
C GLY A 4 -13.54 16.22 45.83
N ILE A 5 -14.02 16.72 44.69
CA ILE A 5 -13.97 18.08 44.08
C ILE A 5 -12.67 18.49 43.31
N PRO A 6 -12.74 19.45 42.35
CA PRO A 6 -12.79 19.24 40.89
C PRO A 6 -11.65 20.01 40.16
N CYS A 7 -11.53 19.97 38.82
CA CYS A 7 -10.91 21.07 38.05
C CYS A 7 -11.21 21.03 36.54
N TYR A 8 -11.53 22.20 36.00
CA TYR A 8 -11.71 22.60 34.59
C TYR A 8 -10.36 22.76 33.85
N CYS A 9 -10.33 22.46 32.53
CA CYS A 9 -9.59 23.18 31.45
C CYS A 9 -9.74 22.37 30.15
N SER A 10 -10.42 22.80 29.07
CA SER A 10 -10.02 23.83 28.08
C SER A 10 -8.51 23.83 27.77
N ASP A 11 -8.18 23.69 26.48
CA ASP A 11 -6.83 23.79 25.89
C ASP A 11 -5.98 22.50 25.78
N ILE A 12 -6.46 21.51 25.00
CA ILE A 12 -5.59 20.53 24.35
C ILE A 12 -5.93 20.44 22.85
N ILE A 13 -5.82 21.56 22.15
CA ILE A 13 -5.66 21.61 20.68
C ILE A 13 -4.52 22.56 20.39
N SER A 14 -3.30 22.18 20.77
CA SER A 14 -2.07 22.82 20.30
C SER A 14 -0.89 21.99 20.77
N GLY A 15 -0.27 21.28 19.83
CA GLY A 15 0.93 20.51 20.08
C GLY A 15 0.76 19.08 19.65
N LEU A 16 0.91 18.84 18.35
CA LEU A 16 1.50 17.66 17.72
C LEU A 16 1.40 17.87 16.20
N SER A 17 2.15 18.84 15.70
CA SER A 17 2.48 18.95 14.29
C SER A 17 3.85 19.59 14.21
N LEU A 18 4.86 18.76 14.04
CA LEU A 18 6.21 19.08 13.58
C LEU A 18 6.96 17.75 13.48
N HIS A 19 6.91 17.15 12.30
CA HIS A 19 7.99 16.41 11.61
C HIS A 19 7.42 15.96 10.26
N SER A 20 7.34 16.90 9.32
CA SER A 20 7.28 16.58 7.89
C SER A 20 8.73 16.54 7.43
N ILE A 21 9.20 15.37 7.01
CA ILE A 21 10.49 15.22 6.34
C ILE A 21 10.31 15.75 4.93
N ASP A 22 10.91 16.91 4.66
CA ASP A 22 11.06 17.47 3.32
C ASP A 22 12.00 16.58 2.49
N LEU A 23 11.49 16.05 1.38
CA LEU A 23 12.26 15.40 0.33
C LEU A 23 12.12 16.25 -0.94
N GLU A 24 13.06 17.18 -1.14
CA GLU A 24 13.41 17.71 -2.45
C GLU A 24 14.92 17.56 -2.68
N ASP A 25 15.23 16.85 -3.77
CA ASP A 25 16.37 16.94 -4.69
C ASP A 25 17.76 17.35 -4.20
N VAL A 26 18.70 16.39 -4.28
CA VAL A 26 20.14 16.64 -4.40
C VAL A 26 20.66 16.01 -5.71
N PRO A 27 21.40 16.75 -6.55
CA PRO A 27 21.82 16.30 -7.87
C PRO A 27 23.17 15.58 -7.84
N GLU A 28 23.28 14.46 -8.56
CA GLU A 28 24.56 13.83 -8.90
C GLU A 28 25.19 14.52 -10.12
N ALA A 29 26.40 15.03 -9.95
CA ALA A 29 27.30 15.38 -11.03
C ALA A 29 28.61 14.59 -10.85
N MET A 30 29.01 13.79 -11.84
CA MET A 30 30.39 13.71 -12.37
C MET A 30 30.45 13.03 -13.76
N ILE A 31 30.64 13.87 -14.78
CA ILE A 31 31.63 13.82 -15.88
C ILE A 31 31.75 12.54 -16.76
N ALA A 32 31.33 12.66 -18.04
CA ALA A 32 32.20 12.46 -19.21
C ALA A 32 31.59 13.02 -20.52
N SER A 33 32.18 14.13 -20.99
CA SER A 33 32.38 14.59 -22.39
C SER A 33 31.41 14.19 -23.52
N SER A 34 30.74 15.19 -24.12
CA SER A 34 31.02 15.59 -25.52
C SER A 34 30.26 16.86 -25.96
N LYS A 35 31.00 17.73 -26.68
CA LYS A 35 30.65 19.04 -27.23
C LYS A 35 29.38 19.04 -28.11
N ARG A 36 28.54 20.09 -28.00
CA ARG A 36 28.30 21.09 -29.08
C ARG A 36 27.32 22.21 -28.69
N ARG A 37 27.88 23.43 -28.77
CA ARG A 37 27.33 24.77 -29.14
C ARG A 37 25.97 25.25 -28.61
N SER A 38 26.13 26.25 -27.75
CA SER A 38 25.26 27.36 -27.35
C SER A 38 24.59 28.16 -28.46
N ILE A 39 23.34 28.59 -28.21
CA ILE A 39 22.88 29.97 -28.44
C ILE A 39 22.10 30.39 -27.18
N ALA A 40 22.56 31.46 -26.55
CA ALA A 40 21.98 32.07 -25.37
C ALA A 40 21.09 33.25 -25.76
N SER A 41 20.04 33.52 -24.98
CA SER A 41 19.73 34.89 -24.55
C SER A 41 18.78 34.88 -23.35
N SER A 42 19.35 35.15 -22.18
CA SER A 42 18.65 35.77 -21.04
C SER A 42 18.14 37.15 -21.44
N CYS A 43 17.07 37.64 -20.81
CA CYS A 43 17.15 38.76 -19.87
C CYS A 43 15.78 39.32 -19.45
N SER A 44 15.72 39.46 -18.14
CA SER A 44 14.85 40.24 -17.25
C SER A 44 14.55 41.70 -17.64
N SER A 45 13.32 42.10 -17.27
CA SER A 45 12.85 43.39 -16.71
C SER A 45 13.65 44.69 -16.89
N VAL A 46 12.98 45.73 -17.41
CA VAL A 46 13.27 47.14 -17.13
C VAL A 46 11.96 47.93 -16.99
N THR A 47 11.85 48.67 -15.89
CA THR A 47 10.89 49.75 -15.60
C THR A 47 11.38 51.07 -16.18
N GLY A 48 10.47 51.95 -16.61
CA GLY A 48 10.83 53.33 -16.99
C GLY A 48 9.69 54.12 -17.65
N ASP A 49 9.21 55.12 -16.92
CA ASP A 49 8.14 56.07 -17.22
C ASP A 49 8.30 56.88 -18.52
N SER A 50 7.16 57.33 -19.08
CA SER A 50 6.90 58.76 -19.31
C SER A 50 5.45 59.08 -19.67
N VAL A 51 4.99 60.20 -19.11
CA VAL A 51 3.63 60.74 -18.95
C VAL A 51 3.15 61.55 -20.16
N LYS A 52 1.85 61.44 -20.47
CA LYS A 52 0.87 62.48 -20.91
C LYS A 52 -0.44 61.72 -21.20
N GLY A 53 -1.54 61.85 -20.45
CA GLY A 53 -2.25 63.05 -20.01
C GLY A 53 -3.56 63.15 -20.82
N GLY A 54 -4.70 62.80 -20.22
CA GLY A 54 -6.03 62.94 -20.83
C GLY A 54 -7.09 62.01 -20.23
N ASP A 55 -8.11 62.61 -19.62
CA ASP A 55 -9.07 62.02 -18.70
C ASP A 55 -10.12 61.06 -19.28
N ASN A 56 -10.70 60.30 -18.34
CA ASN A 56 -12.06 59.80 -18.25
C ASN A 56 -12.47 58.42 -18.82
N SER A 57 -13.02 57.67 -17.85
CA SER A 57 -14.14 56.73 -17.93
C SER A 57 -13.83 55.25 -18.13
N SER A 58 -14.06 54.55 -17.02
CA SER A 58 -14.54 53.18 -16.91
C SER A 58 -15.63 52.84 -17.93
N SER A 59 -15.32 52.01 -18.93
CA SER A 59 -16.25 51.09 -19.58
C SER A 59 -15.53 50.24 -20.62
N VAL A 60 -15.38 48.94 -20.36
CA VAL A 60 -15.17 47.97 -21.44
C VAL A 60 -16.12 46.82 -21.22
N PHE A 61 -17.39 47.09 -21.55
CA PHE A 61 -18.33 46.08 -22.02
C PHE A 61 -19.09 46.68 -23.20
N SER A 62 -19.29 45.88 -24.24
CA SER A 62 -19.91 46.17 -25.55
C SER A 62 -18.94 46.80 -26.56
N GLY A 63 -18.63 46.24 -27.73
CA GLY A 63 -19.14 45.08 -28.48
C GLY A 63 -18.96 45.39 -29.97
N ILE A 64 -18.75 44.36 -30.82
CA ILE A 64 -19.36 44.16 -32.15
C ILE A 64 -18.71 42.92 -32.79
N GLY A 65 -19.56 41.95 -33.12
CA GLY A 65 -19.20 40.70 -33.78
C GLY A 65 -20.28 39.65 -33.56
N VAL A 66 -21.52 39.97 -33.96
CA VAL A 66 -22.64 39.03 -33.91
C VAL A 66 -22.40 37.94 -34.96
N SER A 67 -22.00 36.76 -34.50
CA SER A 67 -22.28 35.48 -35.12
C SER A 67 -22.44 34.45 -34.00
N THR A 68 -23.69 34.26 -33.56
CA THR A 68 -24.22 33.06 -32.87
C THR A 68 -23.17 32.18 -32.18
N ILE A 69 -22.71 32.59 -31.00
CA ILE A 69 -22.08 31.70 -30.02
C ILE A 69 -23.11 31.52 -28.91
N ASP A 70 -23.74 30.35 -28.88
CA ASP A 70 -24.61 29.96 -27.77
C ASP A 70 -23.83 29.98 -26.45
N GLY A 71 -24.21 30.95 -25.61
CA GLY A 71 -24.49 30.72 -24.19
C GLY A 71 -23.32 30.63 -23.22
N VAL A 72 -22.63 31.73 -22.94
CA VAL A 72 -22.07 31.96 -21.60
C VAL A 72 -22.89 33.08 -20.95
N ASP A 73 -23.71 32.73 -19.96
CA ASP A 73 -24.44 33.71 -19.16
C ASP A 73 -23.42 34.61 -18.44
N GLY A 74 -23.42 35.90 -18.74
CA GLY A 74 -22.51 36.87 -18.14
C GLY A 74 -22.61 36.90 -16.60
N VAL A 75 -23.77 36.53 -16.05
CA VAL A 75 -23.98 36.42 -14.61
C VAL A 75 -23.21 35.22 -14.03
N SER A 76 -23.32 34.03 -14.63
CA SER A 76 -22.56 32.85 -14.19
C SER A 76 -21.06 33.05 -14.31
N ALA A 77 -20.60 33.71 -15.38
CA ALA A 77 -19.19 34.08 -15.54
C ALA A 77 -18.71 35.04 -14.44
N GLY A 78 -19.51 36.06 -14.11
CA GLY A 78 -19.23 36.99 -13.01
C GLY A 78 -19.18 36.28 -11.64
N LYS A 79 -20.16 35.42 -11.35
CA LYS A 79 -20.18 34.60 -10.13
C LYS A 79 -18.95 33.69 -10.03
N ALA A 80 -18.58 33.04 -11.12
CA ALA A 80 -17.42 32.16 -11.19
C ALA A 80 -16.12 32.91 -10.91
N ALA A 81 -15.94 34.11 -11.49
CA ALA A 81 -14.78 34.96 -11.24
C ALA A 81 -14.72 35.45 -9.78
N ALA A 82 -15.86 35.81 -9.19
CA ALA A 82 -15.95 36.23 -7.79
C ALA A 82 -15.58 35.07 -6.84
N ILE A 83 -16.15 33.88 -7.05
CA ILE A 83 -15.82 32.68 -6.27
C ILE A 83 -14.35 32.30 -6.44
N ALA A 84 -13.82 32.31 -7.66
CA ALA A 84 -12.39 32.06 -7.90
C ALA A 84 -11.50 33.01 -7.10
N THR A 85 -11.85 34.29 -7.06
CA THR A 85 -11.10 35.32 -6.31
C THR A 85 -11.17 35.06 -4.81
N LEU A 86 -12.37 34.80 -4.28
CA LEU A 86 -12.56 34.48 -2.86
C LEU A 86 -11.79 33.22 -2.45
N MET A 87 -11.87 32.14 -3.24
CA MET A 87 -11.15 30.90 -2.99
C MET A 87 -9.64 31.14 -2.98
N ARG A 88 -9.10 31.90 -3.93
CA ARG A 88 -7.66 32.23 -3.94
C ARG A 88 -7.25 33.03 -2.71
N ILE A 89 -8.01 34.05 -2.33
CA ILE A 89 -7.70 34.86 -1.13
C ILE A 89 -7.67 33.95 0.10
N VAL A 90 -8.75 33.22 0.37
CA VAL A 90 -8.87 32.42 1.60
C VAL A 90 -7.94 31.20 1.58
N CYS A 91 -7.87 30.46 0.45
CA CYS A 91 -7.03 29.26 0.33
C CYS A 91 -5.53 29.56 0.18
N SER A 92 -5.13 30.81 -0.07
CA SER A 92 -3.71 31.23 -0.08
C SER A 92 -3.13 31.48 1.31
N LYS A 93 -3.95 31.41 2.36
CA LYS A 93 -3.53 31.60 3.74
C LYS A 93 -2.40 30.63 4.11
N ARG A 94 -1.20 31.17 4.34
CA ARG A 94 0.02 30.42 4.72
C ARG A 94 0.48 30.73 6.16
N THR A 95 -0.15 31.68 6.83
CA THR A 95 0.25 32.23 8.13
C THR A 95 -0.93 32.21 9.11
N ASN A 96 -0.68 32.61 10.38
CA ASN A 96 -1.70 32.70 11.44
C ASN A 96 -2.67 33.89 11.30
N GLU A 97 -2.88 34.42 10.09
CA GLU A 97 -3.86 35.48 9.81
C GLU A 97 -5.25 35.09 10.32
N LYS A 98 -5.92 35.97 11.08
CA LYS A 98 -7.26 35.70 11.60
C LYS A 98 -8.29 36.36 10.68
N LEU A 99 -9.10 35.53 10.01
CA LEU A 99 -10.29 35.99 9.30
C LEU A 99 -11.36 36.35 10.33
N PRO A 100 -11.91 37.58 10.33
CA PRO A 100 -13.02 37.94 11.20
C PRO A 100 -14.21 36.98 10.99
N ASN A 101 -14.88 36.60 12.08
CA ASN A 101 -16.00 35.63 12.04
C ASN A 101 -17.09 36.04 11.05
N GLN A 102 -17.37 37.34 10.91
CA GLN A 102 -18.37 37.83 9.96
C GLN A 102 -17.96 37.60 8.51
N GLN A 103 -16.69 37.87 8.15
CA GLN A 103 -16.18 37.65 6.81
C GLN A 103 -16.10 36.15 6.49
N LEU A 104 -15.71 35.32 7.46
CA LEU A 104 -15.69 33.87 7.32
C LEU A 104 -17.10 33.31 7.11
N ALA A 105 -18.09 33.78 7.89
CA ALA A 105 -19.48 33.37 7.73
C ALA A 105 -20.03 33.77 6.36
N SER A 106 -19.77 35.00 5.89
CA SER A 106 -20.15 35.43 4.54
C SER A 106 -19.48 34.62 3.44
N PHE A 107 -18.20 34.27 3.60
CA PHE A 107 -17.47 33.42 2.68
C PHE A 107 -18.05 31.99 2.60
N LEU A 108 -18.27 31.36 3.75
CA LEU A 108 -18.86 30.01 3.81
C LEU A 108 -20.30 29.98 3.30
N SER A 109 -21.09 31.04 3.54
CA SER A 109 -22.42 31.20 2.98
C SER A 109 -22.37 31.29 1.45
N ALA A 110 -21.48 32.11 0.88
CA ALA A 110 -21.32 32.22 -0.56
C ALA A 110 -20.90 30.90 -1.22
N ILE A 111 -20.02 30.13 -0.55
CA ILE A 111 -19.67 28.78 -1.01
C ILE A 111 -20.87 27.84 -0.95
N HIS A 112 -21.59 27.84 0.17
CA HIS A 112 -22.78 27.01 0.35
C HIS A 112 -23.81 27.26 -0.74
N ASP A 113 -24.09 28.52 -1.05
CA ASP A 113 -25.04 28.90 -2.09
C ASP A 113 -24.57 28.42 -3.48
N ALA A 114 -23.28 28.58 -3.79
CA ALA A 114 -22.69 28.04 -5.02
C ALA A 114 -22.81 26.50 -5.13
N LEU A 115 -22.65 25.78 -4.01
CA LEU A 115 -22.80 24.32 -3.96
C LEU A 115 -24.26 23.87 -4.12
N ILE A 116 -25.23 24.68 -3.70
CA ILE A 116 -26.67 24.40 -3.87
C ILE A 116 -27.12 24.72 -5.29
N GLU A 117 -26.74 25.89 -5.83
CA GLU A 117 -27.09 26.33 -7.18
C GLU A 117 -26.58 25.35 -8.24
N LYS A 118 -25.41 24.74 -8.01
CA LYS A 118 -24.77 23.76 -8.90
C LYS A 118 -24.52 24.30 -10.31
N ASP A 119 -24.31 25.61 -10.42
CA ASP A 119 -23.86 26.21 -11.68
C ASP A 119 -22.49 25.61 -12.04
N ARG A 120 -22.43 25.04 -13.24
CA ARG A 120 -21.28 24.28 -13.74
C ARG A 120 -19.99 25.08 -13.72
N LEU A 121 -20.04 26.34 -14.17
CA LEU A 121 -18.86 27.20 -14.29
C LEU A 121 -18.38 27.67 -12.91
N VAL A 122 -19.33 27.97 -12.01
CA VAL A 122 -19.04 28.34 -10.63
C VAL A 122 -18.41 27.18 -9.88
N LEU A 123 -18.96 25.96 -9.99
CA LEU A 123 -18.39 24.76 -9.35
C LEU A 123 -16.98 24.48 -9.85
N CYS A 124 -16.74 24.57 -11.16
CA CYS A 124 -15.39 24.38 -11.71
C CYS A 124 -14.39 25.38 -11.11
N SER A 125 -14.78 26.64 -10.99
CA SER A 125 -13.94 27.67 -10.37
C SER A 125 -13.72 27.42 -8.88
N LEU A 126 -14.76 27.02 -8.16
CA LEU A 126 -14.71 26.69 -6.73
C LEU A 126 -13.69 25.60 -6.46
N PHE A 127 -13.79 24.44 -7.13
CA PHE A 127 -12.87 23.34 -6.88
C PHE A 127 -11.46 23.67 -7.35
N PHE A 128 -11.29 24.22 -8.56
CA PHE A 128 -9.97 24.46 -9.15
C PHE A 128 -9.09 25.35 -8.28
N TYR A 129 -9.66 26.42 -7.71
CA TYR A 129 -8.95 27.34 -6.81
C TYR A 129 -9.09 26.98 -5.32
N GLY A 130 -9.92 25.99 -4.99
CA GLY A 130 -10.28 25.60 -3.63
C GLY A 130 -9.59 24.36 -3.07
N GLN A 131 -8.49 23.92 -3.68
CA GLN A 131 -7.80 22.66 -3.37
C GLN A 131 -7.50 22.43 -1.88
N ASN A 132 -7.28 23.50 -1.11
CA ASN A 132 -6.88 23.44 0.29
C ASN A 132 -7.98 23.82 1.28
N LEU A 133 -9.25 23.99 0.84
CA LEU A 133 -10.33 24.53 1.68
C LEU A 133 -10.44 23.83 3.04
N PHE A 134 -10.50 22.50 3.06
CA PHE A 134 -10.62 21.71 4.29
C PHE A 134 -9.30 21.56 5.06
N ARG A 135 -8.16 21.70 4.37
CA ARG A 135 -6.82 21.62 5.01
C ARG A 135 -6.53 22.83 5.90
N LEU A 136 -7.23 23.95 5.69
CA LEU A 136 -7.07 25.16 6.49
C LEU A 136 -7.72 25.08 7.89
N GLY A 137 -8.56 24.08 8.16
CA GLY A 137 -9.24 23.95 9.45
C GLY A 137 -10.10 25.17 9.80
N LEU A 138 -10.80 25.76 8.80
CA LEU A 138 -11.64 26.93 9.01
C LEU A 138 -12.84 26.58 9.91
N PRO A 139 -13.13 27.37 10.96
CA PRO A 139 -14.30 27.14 11.80
C PRO A 139 -15.60 27.10 11.00
N GLY A 140 -16.39 26.03 11.13
CA GLY A 140 -17.69 25.88 10.47
C GLY A 140 -17.63 25.36 9.03
N VAL A 141 -16.44 25.06 8.50
CA VAL A 141 -16.28 24.46 7.16
C VAL A 141 -16.94 23.08 7.06
N GLU A 142 -17.16 22.40 8.18
CA GLU A 142 -17.77 21.09 8.22
C GLU A 142 -19.23 21.14 7.74
N ALA A 143 -19.91 22.27 7.92
CA ALA A 143 -21.31 22.43 7.55
C ALA A 143 -21.55 22.33 6.03
N ILE A 144 -20.56 22.70 5.22
CA ILE A 144 -20.66 22.64 3.75
C ILE A 144 -20.22 21.28 3.18
N LEU A 145 -19.61 20.41 3.98
CA LEU A 145 -18.99 19.16 3.52
C LEU A 145 -19.94 18.22 2.75
N PRO A 146 -21.19 17.95 3.20
CA PRO A 146 -22.08 17.04 2.47
C PRO A 146 -22.41 17.56 1.05
N HIS A 147 -22.60 18.87 0.91
CA HIS A 147 -22.88 19.53 -0.35
C HIS A 147 -21.62 19.62 -1.23
N TYR A 148 -20.46 19.84 -0.61
CA TYR A 148 -19.17 19.83 -1.29
C TYR A 148 -18.91 18.48 -1.95
N LEU A 149 -19.05 17.36 -1.21
CA LEU A 149 -18.88 16.02 -1.77
C LEU A 149 -19.91 15.72 -2.86
N PHE A 150 -21.13 16.25 -2.75
CA PHE A 150 -22.14 16.12 -3.79
C PHE A 150 -21.78 16.85 -5.09
N ALA A 151 -21.35 18.10 -4.99
CA ALA A 151 -20.88 18.85 -6.13
C ALA A 151 -19.59 18.25 -6.72
N LEU A 152 -18.71 17.69 -5.88
CA LEU A 152 -17.49 17.02 -6.30
C LEU A 152 -17.80 15.83 -7.20
N ASP A 153 -18.78 14.99 -6.83
CA ASP A 153 -19.21 13.87 -7.66
C ASP A 153 -19.69 14.33 -9.03
N ILE A 154 -20.50 15.41 -9.08
CA ILE A 154 -20.99 15.99 -10.35
C ILE A 154 -19.80 16.38 -11.23
N VAL A 155 -18.88 17.18 -10.69
CA VAL A 155 -17.75 17.70 -11.46
C VAL A 155 -16.80 16.58 -11.89
N LEU A 156 -16.54 15.60 -11.02
CA LEU A 156 -15.64 14.48 -11.32
C LEU A 156 -16.24 13.57 -12.40
N ILE A 157 -17.53 13.24 -12.32
CA ILE A 157 -18.25 12.42 -13.32
C ILE A 157 -18.39 13.16 -14.66
N GLU A 158 -18.72 14.45 -14.61
CA GLU A 158 -19.01 15.23 -15.82
C GLU A 158 -17.76 15.85 -16.45
N SER A 159 -16.58 15.72 -15.83
CA SER A 159 -15.31 16.28 -16.33
C SER A 159 -14.98 15.86 -17.76
N ALA A 160 -15.40 14.67 -18.18
CA ALA A 160 -15.23 14.16 -19.55
C ALA A 160 -16.21 14.77 -20.59
N LYS A 161 -17.21 15.53 -20.12
CA LYS A 161 -18.26 16.18 -20.95
C LYS A 161 -18.32 17.69 -20.72
N LEU A 162 -17.41 18.22 -19.91
CA LEU A 162 -17.34 19.60 -19.51
C LEU A 162 -16.63 20.39 -20.63
N ARG A 163 -17.36 21.27 -21.34
CA ARG A 163 -16.72 22.44 -21.95
C ARG A 163 -16.25 23.33 -20.81
N LEU A 164 -15.12 22.97 -20.20
CA LEU A 164 -14.45 23.79 -19.22
C LEU A 164 -14.07 25.12 -19.88
N HIS A 165 -13.96 26.17 -19.07
CA HIS A 165 -13.30 27.38 -19.51
C HIS A 165 -11.95 26.99 -20.16
N PRO A 166 -11.57 27.54 -21.33
CA PRO A 166 -10.39 27.08 -22.09
C PRO A 166 -9.07 27.00 -21.30
N ALA A 167 -9.01 27.73 -20.17
CA ALA A 167 -7.87 27.77 -19.27
C ALA A 167 -7.76 26.62 -18.26
N ILE A 168 -8.77 25.73 -18.14
CA ILE A 168 -8.77 24.63 -17.16
C ILE A 168 -8.76 23.28 -17.90
N PRO A 169 -7.63 22.56 -17.93
CA PRO A 169 -7.57 21.22 -18.50
C PRO A 169 -8.43 20.21 -17.72
N GLU A 170 -9.12 19.31 -18.42
CA GLU A 170 -10.00 18.30 -17.79
C GLU A 170 -9.26 17.37 -16.82
N VAL A 171 -8.05 16.94 -17.18
CA VAL A 171 -7.21 16.07 -16.34
C VAL A 171 -6.84 16.77 -15.03
N GLU A 172 -6.46 18.05 -15.11
CA GLU A 172 -6.12 18.84 -13.93
C GLU A 172 -7.37 19.12 -13.09
N MET A 173 -8.53 19.32 -13.72
CA MET A 173 -9.78 19.46 -13.00
C MET A 173 -10.09 18.20 -12.15
N ARG A 174 -9.95 17.01 -12.73
CA ARG A 174 -10.09 15.74 -11.99
C ARG A 174 -9.05 15.63 -10.88
N ARG A 175 -7.80 16.00 -11.15
CA ARG A 175 -6.71 16.02 -10.15
C ARG A 175 -7.06 16.87 -8.94
N VAL A 176 -7.59 18.07 -9.18
CA VAL A 176 -8.01 18.99 -8.13
C VAL A 176 -9.18 18.44 -7.33
N CYS A 177 -10.19 17.85 -7.98
CA CYS A 177 -11.27 17.17 -7.28
C CYS A 177 -10.75 16.02 -6.40
N LEU A 178 -9.85 15.18 -6.90
CA LEU A 178 -9.23 14.10 -6.13
C LEU A 178 -8.41 14.63 -4.94
N LYS A 179 -7.67 15.74 -5.11
CA LYS A 179 -6.98 16.42 -4.00
C LYS A 179 -7.98 16.94 -2.95
N GLY A 180 -9.09 17.53 -3.38
CA GLY A 180 -10.18 17.93 -2.50
C GLY A 180 -10.75 16.75 -1.71
N LEU A 181 -11.04 15.63 -2.38
CA LEU A 181 -11.50 14.40 -1.74
C LEU A 181 -10.47 13.85 -0.74
N SER A 182 -9.18 13.86 -1.10
CA SER A 182 -8.10 13.38 -0.22
C SER A 182 -8.03 14.12 1.10
N SER A 183 -8.39 15.41 1.12
CA SER A 183 -8.36 16.23 2.36
C SER A 183 -9.41 15.83 3.40
N VAL A 184 -10.43 15.06 2.99
CA VAL A 184 -11.56 14.66 3.83
C VAL A 184 -11.80 13.15 3.85
N VAL A 185 -10.92 12.35 3.22
CA VAL A 185 -11.12 10.90 3.05
C VAL A 185 -11.25 10.15 4.38
N CYS A 186 -10.52 10.58 5.41
CA CYS A 186 -10.54 9.98 6.76
C CYS A 186 -11.66 10.52 7.66
N TRP A 187 -12.29 11.64 7.31
CA TRP A 187 -13.26 12.30 8.20
C TRP A 187 -14.43 11.41 8.64
N PRO A 188 -14.98 10.52 7.79
CA PRO A 188 -16.04 9.60 8.21
C PRO A 188 -15.64 8.66 9.35
N THR A 189 -14.38 8.21 9.39
CA THR A 189 -13.86 7.30 10.43
C THR A 189 -13.30 8.08 11.61
N THR A 190 -12.67 9.24 11.38
CA THR A 190 -12.16 10.11 12.46
C THR A 190 -13.29 10.65 13.35
N PHE A 191 -14.39 11.12 12.75
CA PHE A 191 -15.50 11.74 13.51
C PHE A 191 -16.68 10.78 13.75
N GLY A 192 -16.76 9.68 13.00
CA GLY A 192 -17.75 8.63 13.21
C GLY A 192 -19.20 9.12 13.22
N MET A 193 -19.92 8.79 14.29
CA MET A 193 -21.34 9.15 14.48
C MET A 193 -21.57 10.60 14.92
N SER A 194 -20.52 11.42 15.01
CA SER A 194 -20.65 12.83 15.35
C SER A 194 -21.55 13.55 14.35
N LYS A 195 -22.35 14.49 14.84
CA LYS A 195 -23.28 15.26 13.99
C LYS A 195 -22.49 16.29 13.17
N ILE A 196 -22.88 16.42 11.90
CA ILE A 196 -22.40 17.50 11.04
C ILE A 196 -23.30 18.71 11.29
N PRO A 197 -22.74 19.91 11.58
CA PRO A 197 -23.52 21.14 11.68
C PRO A 197 -24.39 21.34 10.42
N GLN A 198 -25.68 21.59 10.60
CA GLN A 198 -26.62 21.76 9.48
C GLN A 198 -26.90 23.24 9.25
N LEU A 199 -26.90 23.67 7.98
CA LEU A 199 -27.43 24.98 7.59
C LEU A 199 -28.96 24.89 7.38
N PRO A 200 -29.77 25.85 7.85
CA PRO A 200 -31.24 25.74 7.92
C PRO A 200 -31.91 25.38 6.59
N GLU A 201 -31.42 25.93 5.47
CA GLU A 201 -31.99 25.74 4.14
C GLU A 201 -31.63 24.39 3.49
N SER A 202 -30.74 23.61 4.12
CA SER A 202 -30.07 22.47 3.49
C SER A 202 -30.59 21.08 3.93
N THR A 203 -31.43 21.03 4.96
CA THR A 203 -31.82 19.78 5.65
C THR A 203 -32.61 18.80 4.78
N ASN A 204 -33.37 19.29 3.79
CA ASN A 204 -34.21 18.47 2.91
C ASN A 204 -33.55 18.08 1.57
N LEU A 205 -32.31 18.50 1.31
CA LEU A 205 -31.64 18.14 0.06
C LEU A 205 -31.17 16.68 0.08
N LYS A 206 -31.21 16.02 -1.08
CA LYS A 206 -30.67 14.66 -1.26
C LYS A 206 -29.18 14.53 -0.92
N SER A 207 -28.46 15.65 -0.84
CA SER A 207 -27.06 15.75 -0.44
C SER A 207 -26.86 15.84 1.06
N SER A 208 -27.92 15.98 1.86
CA SER A 208 -27.79 16.14 3.31
C SER A 208 -27.29 14.84 3.94
N ALA A 209 -26.29 14.99 4.80
CA ALA A 209 -25.82 13.95 5.69
C ALA A 209 -25.85 14.55 7.09
N SER A 210 -26.44 13.82 8.04
CA SER A 210 -26.56 14.28 9.42
C SER A 210 -25.35 13.89 10.28
N THR A 211 -24.61 12.87 9.87
CA THR A 211 -23.38 12.40 10.56
C THR A 211 -22.25 12.16 9.56
N TYR A 212 -21.00 12.21 10.03
CA TYR A 212 -19.82 11.98 9.18
C TYR A 212 -19.79 10.56 8.61
N LEU A 213 -20.21 9.56 9.38
CA LEU A 213 -20.22 8.17 8.92
C LEU A 213 -21.10 7.95 7.67
N GLN A 214 -22.18 8.71 7.51
CA GLN A 214 -23.03 8.64 6.31
C GLN A 214 -22.29 9.03 5.02
N LEU A 215 -21.24 9.86 5.14
CA LEU A 215 -20.40 10.26 4.00
C LEU A 215 -19.46 9.13 3.56
N ARG A 216 -19.19 8.14 4.41
CA ARG A 216 -18.25 7.04 4.12
C ARG A 216 -18.61 6.29 2.85
N SER A 217 -19.88 5.89 2.72
CA SER A 217 -20.37 5.18 1.53
C SER A 217 -20.28 6.02 0.26
N ARG A 218 -20.48 7.34 0.37
CA ARG A 218 -20.32 8.26 -0.75
C ARG A 218 -18.88 8.30 -1.23
N ILE A 219 -17.94 8.56 -0.33
CA ILE A 219 -16.50 8.59 -0.64
C ILE A 219 -16.06 7.27 -1.28
N TYR A 220 -16.47 6.13 -0.72
CA TYR A 220 -16.22 4.82 -1.30
C TYR A 220 -16.73 4.72 -2.76
N LYS A 221 -17.97 5.13 -3.04
CA LYS A 221 -18.53 5.11 -4.41
C LYS A 221 -17.76 6.02 -5.36
N THR A 222 -17.36 7.21 -4.91
CA THR A 222 -16.56 8.16 -5.69
C THR A 222 -15.19 7.57 -6.04
N LEU A 223 -14.54 6.86 -5.10
CA LEU A 223 -13.27 6.19 -5.35
C LEU A 223 -13.42 5.01 -6.32
N VAL A 224 -14.45 4.16 -6.16
CA VAL A 224 -14.74 3.08 -7.12
C VAL A 224 -15.00 3.63 -8.52
N PHE A 225 -15.74 4.73 -8.63
CA PHE A 225 -15.93 5.42 -9.91
C PHE A 225 -14.60 5.90 -10.49
N SER A 226 -13.75 6.53 -9.67
CA SER A 226 -12.44 7.04 -10.10
C SER A 226 -11.52 5.91 -10.58
N LEU A 227 -11.43 4.80 -9.83
CA LEU A 227 -10.67 3.61 -10.21
C LEU A 227 -11.14 3.00 -11.54
N ARG A 228 -12.43 3.13 -11.89
CA ARG A 228 -13.00 2.58 -13.13
C ARG A 228 -12.88 3.50 -14.34
N ASN A 229 -12.77 4.80 -14.14
CA ASN A 229 -12.85 5.76 -15.25
C ASN A 229 -11.59 6.62 -15.44
N GLU A 230 -10.73 6.74 -14.43
CA GLU A 230 -9.51 7.53 -14.58
C GLU A 230 -8.46 6.82 -15.45
N VAL A 231 -7.74 7.64 -16.19
CA VAL A 231 -6.73 7.23 -17.18
C VAL A 231 -5.39 7.92 -16.95
N ASP A 232 -5.37 9.08 -16.30
CA ASP A 232 -4.12 9.78 -15.98
C ASP A 232 -3.34 9.02 -14.88
N PRO A 233 -2.05 8.66 -15.11
CA PRO A 233 -1.26 7.89 -14.15
C PRO A 233 -1.17 8.53 -12.76
N ILE A 234 -1.00 9.85 -12.69
CA ILE A 234 -0.84 10.55 -11.41
C ILE A 234 -2.18 10.60 -10.66
N ASN A 235 -3.30 10.83 -11.35
CA ASN A 235 -4.63 10.75 -10.73
C ASN A 235 -4.97 9.32 -10.26
N LEU A 236 -4.56 8.30 -11.02
CA LEU A 236 -4.70 6.91 -10.62
C LEU A 236 -3.92 6.60 -9.34
N GLN A 237 -2.66 7.03 -9.24
CA GLN A 237 -1.85 6.88 -8.03
C GLN A 237 -2.50 7.57 -6.82
N LEU A 238 -2.99 8.80 -6.99
CA LEU A 238 -3.69 9.52 -5.93
C LEU A 238 -4.97 8.77 -5.50
N THR A 239 -5.72 8.23 -6.46
CA THR A 239 -6.91 7.42 -6.19
C THR A 239 -6.57 6.15 -5.43
N LEU A 240 -5.54 5.42 -5.85
CA LEU A 240 -5.05 4.20 -5.20
C LEU A 240 -4.60 4.47 -3.77
N ALA A 241 -3.83 5.53 -3.54
CA ALA A 241 -3.42 5.95 -2.20
C ALA A 241 -4.62 6.24 -1.28
N MET A 242 -5.63 6.96 -1.78
CA MET A 242 -6.87 7.20 -1.03
C MET A 242 -7.64 5.90 -0.74
N CYS A 243 -7.61 4.92 -1.65
CA CYS A 243 -8.23 3.62 -1.42
C CYS A 243 -7.54 2.87 -0.29
N THR A 244 -6.21 2.87 -0.23
CA THR A 244 -5.44 2.27 0.87
C THR A 244 -5.84 2.87 2.21
N VAL A 245 -5.80 4.20 2.30
CA VAL A 245 -6.18 4.94 3.52
C VAL A 245 -7.61 4.63 3.93
N LEU A 246 -8.56 4.68 3.00
CA LEU A 246 -9.97 4.40 3.30
C LEU A 246 -10.16 2.96 3.83
N MET A 247 -9.49 1.98 3.24
CA MET A 247 -9.62 0.57 3.64
C MET A 247 -9.04 0.32 5.05
N GLU A 248 -7.85 0.85 5.32
CA GLU A 248 -7.18 0.71 6.62
C GLU A 248 -7.96 1.40 7.74
N GLU A 249 -8.32 2.67 7.54
CA GLU A 249 -9.09 3.45 8.50
C GLU A 249 -10.47 2.85 8.75
N SER A 250 -11.15 2.38 7.69
CA SER A 250 -12.47 1.74 7.85
C SER A 250 -12.38 0.41 8.58
N CYS A 251 -11.31 -0.37 8.35
CA CYS A 251 -11.04 -1.61 9.04
C CYS A 251 -10.83 -1.35 10.55
N SER A 252 -9.92 -0.43 10.88
CA SER A 252 -9.64 -0.03 12.27
C SER A 252 -10.91 0.48 12.98
N TYR A 253 -11.66 1.37 12.33
CA TYR A 253 -12.89 1.94 12.89
C TYR A 253 -13.92 0.86 13.18
N ASP A 254 -14.23 -0.01 12.21
CA ASP A 254 -15.27 -1.04 12.36
C ASP A 254 -14.92 -2.09 13.43
N LEU A 255 -13.63 -2.45 13.54
CA LEU A 255 -13.15 -3.37 14.59
C LEU A 255 -13.22 -2.75 16.00
N GLY A 256 -13.19 -1.41 16.09
CA GLY A 256 -13.33 -0.68 17.35
C GLY A 256 -14.78 -0.45 17.80
N LEU A 257 -15.78 -0.84 17.00
CA LEU A 257 -17.19 -0.60 17.33
C LEU A 257 -17.73 -1.62 18.35
N THR A 258 -18.62 -1.14 19.23
CA THR A 258 -19.43 -2.03 20.07
C THR A 258 -20.51 -2.73 19.24
N GLU A 259 -21.05 -3.86 19.71
CA GLU A 259 -22.13 -4.56 19.01
C GLU A 259 -23.36 -3.68 18.72
N GLU A 260 -23.67 -2.75 19.62
CA GLU A 260 -24.77 -1.80 19.45
C GLU A 260 -24.48 -0.79 18.33
N GLN A 261 -23.25 -0.26 18.29
CA GLN A 261 -22.82 0.66 17.24
C GLN A 261 -22.75 -0.03 15.88
N THR A 262 -22.28 -1.27 15.83
CA THR A 262 -22.25 -2.09 14.61
C THR A 262 -23.67 -2.34 14.09
N ARG A 263 -24.62 -2.67 14.97
CA ARG A 263 -26.05 -2.81 14.61
C ARG A 263 -26.64 -1.52 14.05
N GLU A 264 -26.35 -0.39 14.68
CA GLU A 264 -26.85 0.91 14.21
C GLU A 264 -26.23 1.30 12.86
N MET A 265 -24.94 1.06 12.68
CA MET A 265 -24.27 1.29 11.40
C MET A 265 -24.87 0.43 10.28
N MET A 266 -25.18 -0.84 10.55
CA MET A 266 -25.87 -1.70 9.58
C MET A 266 -27.27 -1.16 9.25
N ARG A 267 -28.01 -0.59 10.21
CA ARG A 267 -29.31 0.06 9.94
C ARG A 267 -29.14 1.28 9.03
N ILE A 268 -28.21 2.18 9.35
CA ILE A 268 -27.94 3.39 8.55
C ILE A 268 -27.57 3.01 7.11
N ALA A 269 -26.71 2.01 6.93
CA ALA A 269 -26.31 1.53 5.61
C ALA A 269 -27.48 0.93 4.82
N THR A 270 -28.36 0.18 5.50
CA THR A 270 -29.56 -0.44 4.89
C THR A 270 -30.56 0.61 4.42
N GLN A 271 -30.80 1.65 5.21
CA GLN A 271 -31.67 2.77 4.86
C GLN A 271 -31.17 3.52 3.62
N GLN A 272 -29.85 3.61 3.41
CA GLN A 272 -29.28 4.26 2.22
C GLN A 272 -29.28 3.39 0.96
N HIS A 273 -29.28 2.06 1.07
CA HIS A 273 -29.00 1.15 -0.05
C HIS A 273 -30.16 0.25 -0.51
N GLY A 274 -31.31 0.26 0.17
CA GLY A 274 -32.52 -0.46 -0.28
C GLY A 274 -32.32 -1.98 -0.54
N SER A 275 -31.25 -2.58 -0.02
CA SER A 275 -30.80 -3.93 -0.37
C SER A 275 -30.57 -4.78 0.87
N GLN A 276 -31.05 -6.03 0.84
CA GLN A 276 -31.16 -6.97 1.97
C GLN A 276 -29.85 -7.66 2.39
N ALA A 277 -28.66 -7.17 2.00
CA ALA A 277 -27.40 -7.79 2.40
C ALA A 277 -26.85 -7.09 3.66
N PRO A 278 -26.79 -7.77 4.83
CA PRO A 278 -26.45 -7.15 6.11
C PRO A 278 -25.01 -6.58 6.15
N GLU A 279 -24.11 -7.08 5.30
CA GLU A 279 -22.69 -6.70 5.31
C GLU A 279 -22.35 -5.44 4.49
N LYS A 280 -23.29 -4.90 3.68
CA LYS A 280 -23.02 -3.76 2.77
C LYS A 280 -22.66 -2.44 3.47
N GLY A 281 -22.82 -2.37 4.79
CA GLY A 281 -22.45 -1.22 5.61
C GLY A 281 -21.06 -1.30 6.24
N LEU A 282 -20.45 -2.49 6.23
CA LEU A 282 -19.19 -2.78 6.91
C LEU A 282 -18.01 -2.63 5.97
N CYS A 283 -16.83 -2.37 6.55
CA CYS A 283 -15.55 -2.25 5.87
C CYS A 283 -15.23 -3.46 5.00
N VAL A 284 -15.66 -4.67 5.40
CA VAL A 284 -15.52 -5.90 4.61
C VAL A 284 -16.06 -5.70 3.19
N SER A 285 -17.23 -5.09 3.05
CA SER A 285 -17.83 -4.86 1.73
C SER A 285 -17.06 -3.82 0.91
N PHE A 286 -16.46 -2.82 1.56
CA PHE A 286 -15.65 -1.80 0.90
C PHE A 286 -14.31 -2.37 0.43
N VAL A 287 -13.64 -3.13 1.28
CA VAL A 287 -12.39 -3.83 0.95
C VAL A 287 -12.63 -4.76 -0.24
N ARG A 288 -13.65 -5.63 -0.18
CA ARG A 288 -13.98 -6.53 -1.29
C ARG A 288 -14.28 -5.78 -2.59
N GLY A 289 -15.04 -4.69 -2.53
CA GLY A 289 -15.39 -3.90 -3.70
C GLY A 289 -14.20 -3.17 -4.34
N LEU A 290 -13.31 -2.59 -3.51
CA LEU A 290 -12.09 -1.93 -3.99
C LEU A 290 -11.10 -2.95 -4.55
N VAL A 291 -10.87 -4.07 -3.84
CA VAL A 291 -10.03 -5.18 -4.34
C VAL A 291 -10.54 -5.68 -5.68
N SER A 292 -11.86 -5.92 -5.81
CA SER A 292 -12.45 -6.34 -7.07
C SER A 292 -12.22 -5.33 -8.19
N ALA A 293 -12.39 -4.03 -7.92
CA ALA A 293 -12.14 -2.98 -8.91
C ALA A 293 -10.66 -2.89 -9.32
N ILE A 294 -9.73 -3.05 -8.39
CA ILE A 294 -8.28 -3.04 -8.65
C ILE A 294 -7.87 -4.27 -9.46
N CYS A 295 -8.28 -5.47 -9.03
CA CYS A 295 -7.95 -6.74 -9.67
C CYS A 295 -8.52 -6.89 -11.09
N ASP A 296 -9.69 -6.30 -11.36
CA ASP A 296 -10.26 -6.22 -12.72
C ASP A 296 -9.41 -5.34 -13.66
N ARG A 297 -8.74 -4.31 -13.11
CA ARG A 297 -7.98 -3.31 -13.88
C ARG A 297 -6.50 -3.63 -14.05
N ILE A 298 -5.85 -4.30 -13.08
CA ILE A 298 -4.38 -4.44 -13.02
C ILE A 298 -3.74 -5.04 -14.28
N CYS A 299 -4.42 -5.96 -14.98
CA CYS A 299 -3.89 -6.55 -16.22
C CYS A 299 -4.35 -5.84 -17.49
N ARG A 300 -5.17 -4.80 -17.40
CA ARG A 300 -5.60 -4.07 -18.60
C ARG A 300 -4.44 -3.21 -19.13
N PRO A 301 -4.32 -3.04 -20.46
CA PRO A 301 -3.18 -2.34 -21.04
C PRO A 301 -2.95 -0.94 -20.49
N GLU A 302 -4.00 -0.21 -20.09
CA GLU A 302 -3.91 1.15 -19.57
C GLU A 302 -3.18 1.21 -18.22
N TRP A 303 -3.18 0.11 -17.45
CA TRP A 303 -2.50 0.03 -16.15
C TRP A 303 -1.22 -0.80 -16.27
N ALA A 304 -1.31 -1.93 -16.95
CA ALA A 304 -0.21 -2.88 -17.12
C ALA A 304 0.95 -2.33 -17.98
N SER A 305 0.73 -1.29 -18.78
CA SER A 305 1.80 -0.65 -19.55
C SER A 305 2.46 0.51 -18.79
N GLU A 306 1.81 1.02 -17.75
CA GLU A 306 2.28 2.13 -16.95
C GLU A 306 3.04 1.61 -15.72
N HIS A 307 4.37 1.75 -15.75
CA HIS A 307 5.26 1.23 -14.70
C HIS A 307 4.88 1.75 -13.30
N SER A 308 4.70 3.07 -13.19
CA SER A 308 4.44 3.74 -11.92
C SER A 308 3.05 3.43 -11.35
N VAL A 309 2.06 3.17 -12.21
CA VAL A 309 0.71 2.72 -11.80
C VAL A 309 0.76 1.26 -11.35
N SER A 310 1.44 0.40 -12.11
CA SER A 310 1.59 -1.02 -11.76
C SER A 310 2.23 -1.22 -10.39
N LEU A 311 3.30 -0.46 -10.07
CA LEU A 311 3.92 -0.50 -8.74
C LEU A 311 2.96 0.00 -7.65
N ALA A 312 2.29 1.13 -7.87
CA ALA A 312 1.33 1.66 -6.90
C ALA A 312 0.19 0.67 -6.60
N VAL A 313 -0.30 -0.06 -7.62
CA VAL A 313 -1.30 -1.12 -7.42
C VAL A 313 -0.74 -2.27 -6.58
N ILE A 314 0.48 -2.74 -6.88
CA ILE A 314 1.13 -3.81 -6.11
C ILE A 314 1.34 -3.38 -4.65
N ASP A 315 1.73 -2.12 -4.42
CA ASP A 315 1.89 -1.56 -3.07
C ASP A 315 0.56 -1.54 -2.32
N VAL A 316 -0.55 -1.10 -2.96
CA VAL A 316 -1.89 -1.17 -2.36
C VAL A 316 -2.22 -2.61 -1.98
N LEU A 317 -2.01 -3.57 -2.89
CA LEU A 317 -2.27 -4.98 -2.62
C LEU A 317 -1.39 -5.52 -1.48
N ASN A 318 -0.14 -5.07 -1.35
CA ASN A 318 0.73 -5.46 -0.24
C ASN A 318 0.25 -4.87 1.09
N CYS A 319 -0.15 -3.60 1.12
CA CYS A 319 -0.72 -2.97 2.32
C CYS A 319 -1.94 -3.75 2.85
N LEU A 320 -2.76 -4.29 1.95
CA LEU A 320 -3.92 -5.09 2.31
C LEU A 320 -3.58 -6.39 3.05
N SER A 321 -2.38 -6.94 2.86
CA SER A 321 -1.94 -8.15 3.59
C SER A 321 -1.81 -7.93 5.10
N HIS A 322 -1.70 -6.67 5.54
CA HIS A 322 -1.62 -6.28 6.95
C HIS A 322 -2.98 -6.00 7.61
N LEU A 323 -4.08 -6.01 6.84
CA LEU A 323 -5.41 -5.86 7.42
C LEU A 323 -5.76 -7.05 8.33
N ASN A 324 -6.64 -6.80 9.30
CA ASN A 324 -7.05 -7.83 10.24
C ASN A 324 -7.65 -9.05 9.49
N PRO A 325 -7.21 -10.29 9.81
CA PRO A 325 -7.70 -11.50 9.15
C PRO A 325 -9.22 -11.68 9.20
N THR A 326 -9.91 -11.14 10.23
CA THR A 326 -11.38 -11.23 10.33
C THR A 326 -12.10 -10.42 9.26
N VAL A 327 -11.46 -9.37 8.72
CA VAL A 327 -11.99 -8.54 7.64
C VAL A 327 -11.68 -9.17 6.28
N LEU A 328 -10.44 -9.65 6.10
CA LEU A 328 -10.00 -10.27 4.84
C LEU A 328 -10.66 -11.63 4.58
N PHE A 329 -10.81 -12.44 5.65
CA PHE A 329 -11.34 -13.80 5.62
C PHE A 329 -12.66 -13.92 6.40
N ASN A 330 -13.51 -12.90 6.27
CA ASN A 330 -14.83 -12.88 6.91
C ASN A 330 -15.62 -14.15 6.53
N ASN A 331 -16.27 -14.78 7.52
CA ASN A 331 -16.97 -16.06 7.35
C ASN A 331 -16.12 -17.20 6.75
N LYS A 332 -14.80 -17.16 6.95
CA LYS A 332 -13.83 -18.11 6.34
C LYS A 332 -13.80 -18.06 4.81
N ASP A 333 -14.28 -16.98 4.22
CA ASP A 333 -14.24 -16.79 2.77
C ASP A 333 -12.85 -16.31 2.33
N VAL A 334 -12.14 -17.19 1.61
CA VAL A 334 -10.80 -16.91 1.06
C VAL A 334 -10.83 -16.17 -0.28
N SER A 335 -12.01 -15.92 -0.86
CA SER A 335 -12.15 -15.39 -2.23
C SER A 335 -11.43 -14.06 -2.45
N THR A 336 -11.38 -13.17 -1.45
CA THR A 336 -10.66 -11.89 -1.56
C THR A 336 -9.16 -12.12 -1.75
N GLY A 337 -8.54 -12.94 -0.89
CA GLY A 337 -7.11 -13.26 -0.99
C GLY A 337 -6.79 -14.07 -2.24
N SER A 338 -7.63 -15.06 -2.57
CA SER A 338 -7.49 -15.84 -3.80
C SER A 338 -7.57 -14.98 -5.06
N LEU A 339 -8.47 -14.00 -5.10
CA LEU A 339 -8.58 -13.06 -6.21
C LEU A 339 -7.33 -12.20 -6.38
N ILE A 340 -6.72 -11.75 -5.27
CA ILE A 340 -5.50 -10.95 -5.30
C ILE A 340 -4.34 -11.77 -5.85
N VAL A 341 -4.10 -12.96 -5.29
CA VAL A 341 -3.03 -13.86 -5.75
C VAL A 341 -3.22 -14.24 -7.21
N ALA A 342 -4.43 -14.63 -7.62
CA ALA A 342 -4.73 -14.98 -9.01
C ALA A 342 -4.52 -13.78 -9.96
N SER A 343 -4.85 -12.56 -9.52
CA SER A 343 -4.67 -11.35 -10.33
C SER A 343 -3.20 -10.98 -10.50
N LEU A 344 -2.37 -11.19 -9.46
CA LEU A 344 -0.92 -11.02 -9.54
C LEU A 344 -0.28 -12.07 -10.48
N CYS A 345 -0.69 -13.34 -10.40
CA CYS A 345 -0.23 -14.37 -11.32
C CYS A 345 -0.61 -14.04 -12.78
N ARG A 346 -1.87 -13.62 -13.01
CA ARG A 346 -2.34 -13.16 -14.33
C ARG A 346 -1.59 -11.93 -14.83
N PHE A 347 -1.22 -11.02 -13.93
CA PHE A 347 -0.41 -9.85 -14.28
C PHE A 347 0.98 -10.29 -14.76
N ILE A 348 1.67 -11.17 -14.03
CA ILE A 348 2.96 -11.75 -14.43
C ILE A 348 2.86 -12.37 -15.82
N GLU A 349 1.85 -13.22 -16.05
CA GLU A 349 1.62 -13.84 -17.36
C GLU A 349 1.41 -12.79 -18.46
N THR A 350 0.59 -11.77 -18.20
CA THR A 350 0.30 -10.69 -19.17
C THR A 350 1.57 -9.91 -19.52
N GLN A 351 2.45 -9.64 -18.54
CA GLN A 351 3.71 -8.94 -18.78
C GLN A 351 4.72 -9.79 -19.56
N LEU A 352 4.89 -11.06 -19.17
CA LEU A 352 5.89 -11.95 -19.77
C LEU A 352 5.47 -12.44 -21.16
N SER A 353 4.18 -12.48 -21.46
CA SER A 353 3.65 -12.84 -22.79
C SER A 353 3.83 -11.74 -23.84
N LYS A 354 4.29 -10.54 -23.45
CA LYS A 354 4.61 -9.47 -24.41
C LYS A 354 5.80 -9.88 -25.29
N PRO A 355 5.83 -9.45 -26.57
CA PRO A 355 6.92 -9.82 -27.48
C PRO A 355 8.26 -9.23 -27.00
N PRO A 356 9.42 -9.85 -27.30
CA PRO A 356 10.74 -9.43 -26.79
C PRO A 356 11.08 -7.94 -26.94
N PRO A 357 10.72 -7.23 -28.04
CA PRO A 357 10.98 -5.79 -28.15
C PRO A 357 10.29 -4.93 -27.08
N MET A 358 9.23 -5.44 -26.45
CA MET A 358 8.50 -4.75 -25.38
C MET A 358 9.04 -5.08 -23.98
N HIS A 359 10.06 -5.93 -23.86
CA HIS A 359 10.67 -6.27 -22.57
C HIS A 359 11.63 -5.17 -22.14
N SER A 360 11.13 -4.24 -21.35
CA SER A 360 11.93 -3.18 -20.72
C SER A 360 12.40 -3.58 -19.32
N LYS A 361 13.42 -2.87 -18.82
CA LYS A 361 13.87 -2.99 -17.42
C LYS A 361 12.73 -2.74 -16.44
N ASP A 362 11.87 -1.79 -16.74
CA ASP A 362 10.74 -1.36 -15.91
C ASP A 362 9.64 -2.42 -15.87
N LEU A 363 9.36 -3.06 -17.01
CA LEU A 363 8.45 -4.20 -17.09
C LEU A 363 8.95 -5.37 -16.23
N HIS A 364 10.23 -5.74 -16.36
CA HIS A 364 10.78 -6.81 -15.50
C HIS A 364 10.75 -6.42 -14.03
N SER A 365 10.87 -5.14 -13.69
CA SER A 365 10.79 -4.67 -12.31
C SER A 365 9.37 -4.80 -11.73
N THR A 366 8.31 -4.55 -12.52
CA THR A 366 6.92 -4.80 -12.08
C THR A 366 6.62 -6.28 -11.95
N VAL A 367 7.18 -7.13 -12.81
CA VAL A 367 7.07 -8.60 -12.69
C VAL A 367 7.73 -9.10 -11.40
N VAL A 368 8.95 -8.64 -11.12
CA VAL A 368 9.67 -8.96 -9.88
C VAL A 368 8.87 -8.53 -8.64
N ALA A 369 8.32 -7.31 -8.65
CA ALA A 369 7.46 -6.83 -7.57
C ALA A 369 6.21 -7.70 -7.38
N ALA A 370 5.61 -8.19 -8.47
CA ALA A 370 4.45 -9.10 -8.39
C ALA A 370 4.81 -10.46 -7.77
N TYR A 371 5.97 -11.05 -8.10
CA TYR A 371 6.43 -12.29 -7.45
C TYR A 371 6.62 -12.10 -5.94
N TYR A 372 7.27 -11.01 -5.52
CA TYR A 372 7.42 -10.69 -4.11
C TYR A 372 6.08 -10.42 -3.43
N SER A 373 5.14 -9.78 -4.10
CA SER A 373 3.79 -9.54 -3.59
C SER A 373 3.03 -10.85 -3.34
N ILE A 374 3.12 -11.82 -4.25
CA ILE A 374 2.53 -13.15 -4.02
C ILE A 374 3.15 -13.80 -2.77
N ALA A 375 4.47 -13.72 -2.60
CA ALA A 375 5.13 -14.25 -1.41
C ALA A 375 4.65 -13.55 -0.13
N VAL A 376 4.49 -12.22 -0.14
CA VAL A 376 3.92 -11.46 0.98
C VAL A 376 2.54 -12.00 1.36
N TRP A 377 1.67 -12.21 0.37
CA TRP A 377 0.31 -12.72 0.59
C TRP A 377 0.27 -14.14 1.15
N LEU A 378 1.08 -15.05 0.61
CA LEU A 378 1.13 -16.43 1.09
C LEU A 378 1.71 -16.54 2.49
N ASN A 379 2.64 -15.66 2.87
CA ASN A 379 3.18 -15.59 4.23
C ASN A 379 2.20 -14.94 5.22
N ALA A 380 1.52 -13.87 4.81
CA ALA A 380 0.52 -13.18 5.65
C ALA A 380 -0.74 -14.04 5.89
N ALA A 381 -1.12 -14.85 4.90
CA ALA A 381 -2.31 -15.70 4.96
C ALA A 381 -2.02 -17.15 4.50
N PRO A 382 -1.44 -17.99 5.38
CA PRO A 382 -1.09 -19.37 5.04
C PRO A 382 -2.26 -20.24 4.55
N ILE A 383 -3.50 -19.92 4.94
CA ILE A 383 -4.72 -20.59 4.46
C ILE A 383 -4.87 -20.53 2.92
N LEU A 384 -4.28 -19.53 2.26
CA LEU A 384 -4.27 -19.44 0.80
C LEU A 384 -3.38 -20.53 0.18
N ALA A 385 -2.30 -20.91 0.85
CA ALA A 385 -1.41 -22.00 0.41
C ALA A 385 -2.03 -23.39 0.64
N GLU A 386 -3.12 -23.51 1.40
CA GLU A 386 -3.88 -24.76 1.53
C GLU A 386 -4.92 -24.93 0.41
N CYS A 387 -5.17 -23.88 -0.38
CA CYS A 387 -6.15 -23.90 -1.46
C CYS A 387 -5.52 -24.41 -2.77
N GLU A 388 -5.95 -25.59 -3.23
CA GLU A 388 -5.43 -26.22 -4.45
C GLU A 388 -5.45 -25.29 -5.68
N GLY A 389 -6.56 -24.57 -5.90
CA GLY A 389 -6.67 -23.64 -7.03
C GLY A 389 -5.67 -22.47 -6.96
N VAL A 390 -5.34 -22.00 -5.76
CA VAL A 390 -4.34 -20.95 -5.55
C VAL A 390 -2.95 -21.51 -5.82
N LEU A 391 -2.62 -22.69 -5.26
CA LEU A 391 -1.34 -23.34 -5.47
C LEU A 391 -1.06 -23.63 -6.94
N ASN A 392 -2.04 -24.16 -7.68
CA ASN A 392 -1.89 -24.42 -9.11
C ASN A 392 -1.57 -23.14 -9.88
N THR A 393 -2.30 -22.06 -9.60
CA THR A 393 -2.09 -20.76 -10.26
C THR A 393 -0.72 -20.16 -9.91
N VAL A 394 -0.24 -20.33 -8.69
CA VAL A 394 1.10 -19.89 -8.25
C VAL A 394 2.20 -20.75 -8.89
N ALA A 395 2.01 -22.06 -8.95
CA ALA A 395 2.96 -22.99 -9.57
C ALA A 395 3.15 -22.69 -11.06
N GLU A 396 2.06 -22.43 -11.80
CA GLU A 396 2.14 -22.00 -13.20
C GLU A 396 2.92 -20.68 -13.36
N ALA A 397 2.71 -19.72 -12.47
CA ALA A 397 3.43 -18.45 -12.49
C ALA A 397 4.92 -18.63 -12.17
N VAL A 398 5.26 -19.49 -11.20
CA VAL A 398 6.66 -19.86 -10.88
C VAL A 398 7.32 -20.55 -12.06
N GLN A 399 6.66 -21.56 -12.67
CA GLN A 399 7.16 -22.25 -13.84
C GLN A 399 7.45 -21.27 -14.97
N LEU A 400 6.52 -20.38 -15.29
CA LEU A 400 6.73 -19.34 -16.31
C LEU A 400 7.93 -18.45 -16.01
N GLY A 401 8.17 -18.10 -14.74
CA GLY A 401 9.31 -17.28 -14.33
C GLY A 401 10.66 -17.98 -14.45
N VAL A 402 10.69 -19.28 -14.15
CA VAL A 402 11.90 -20.11 -14.19
C VAL A 402 12.25 -20.56 -15.61
N THR A 403 11.26 -21.03 -16.37
CA THR A 403 11.49 -21.65 -17.69
C THR A 403 11.22 -20.71 -18.86
N GLY A 404 10.49 -19.61 -18.64
CA GLY A 404 10.00 -18.74 -19.72
C GLY A 404 8.81 -19.34 -20.50
N SER A 405 8.29 -20.50 -20.12
CA SER A 405 7.19 -21.18 -20.81
C SER A 405 6.21 -21.83 -19.83
N LYS A 406 4.91 -21.78 -20.16
CA LYS A 406 3.86 -22.52 -19.44
C LYS A 406 3.78 -24.01 -19.80
N LYS A 407 4.41 -24.42 -20.90
CA LYS A 407 4.42 -25.81 -21.35
C LYS A 407 5.70 -26.49 -20.89
N ASP A 408 5.63 -27.80 -20.74
CA ASP A 408 6.82 -28.63 -20.60
C ASP A 408 7.72 -28.41 -21.81
N CYS A 409 8.81 -27.69 -21.60
CA CYS A 409 9.86 -27.46 -22.57
C CYS A 409 11.01 -28.41 -22.25
N ALA A 410 11.72 -28.87 -23.29
CA ALA A 410 12.98 -29.55 -23.08
C ALA A 410 13.93 -28.61 -22.31
N PRO A 411 14.78 -29.14 -21.41
CA PRO A 411 15.64 -28.31 -20.55
C PRO A 411 16.56 -27.36 -21.34
N GLU A 412 16.86 -27.67 -22.60
CA GLU A 412 17.65 -26.84 -23.51
C GLU A 412 16.92 -25.58 -24.02
N ASP A 413 15.58 -25.61 -24.03
CA ASP A 413 14.72 -24.50 -24.51
C ASP A 413 14.19 -23.62 -23.36
N CYS A 414 14.39 -24.03 -22.11
CA CYS A 414 13.97 -23.30 -20.92
C CYS A 414 14.87 -22.09 -20.69
N LYS A 415 14.33 -20.89 -20.91
CA LYS A 415 15.04 -19.64 -20.65
C LYS A 415 14.11 -18.59 -20.04
N ALA A 416 14.35 -18.28 -18.77
CA ALA A 416 13.71 -17.16 -18.09
C ALA A 416 13.89 -15.84 -18.85
N ALA A 417 12.88 -14.97 -18.76
CA ALA A 417 12.88 -13.66 -19.42
C ALA A 417 14.05 -12.75 -18.99
N SER A 418 14.47 -12.86 -17.72
CA SER A 418 15.71 -12.25 -17.22
C SER A 418 16.20 -12.94 -15.95
N LYS A 419 17.47 -12.72 -15.59
CA LYS A 419 18.04 -13.22 -14.32
C LYS A 419 17.25 -12.75 -13.08
N ARG A 420 16.80 -11.48 -13.07
CA ARG A 420 16.01 -10.94 -11.95
C ARG A 420 14.65 -11.61 -11.81
N VAL A 421 14.00 -11.92 -12.95
CA VAL A 421 12.71 -12.62 -12.97
C VAL A 421 12.89 -14.07 -12.49
N LEU A 422 13.95 -14.74 -12.92
CA LEU A 422 14.32 -16.07 -12.43
C LEU A 422 14.52 -16.07 -10.91
N GLU A 423 15.37 -15.19 -10.38
CA GLU A 423 15.67 -15.09 -8.94
C GLU A 423 14.40 -14.81 -8.10
N ALA A 424 13.49 -13.96 -8.61
CA ALA A 424 12.22 -13.68 -7.93
C ALA A 424 11.25 -14.86 -7.96
N ALA A 425 11.19 -15.61 -9.08
CA ALA A 425 10.37 -16.80 -9.20
C ALA A 425 10.90 -17.95 -8.32
N GLU A 426 12.22 -18.16 -8.29
CA GLU A 426 12.89 -19.09 -7.39
C GLU A 426 12.65 -18.71 -5.93
N TYR A 427 12.75 -17.43 -5.58
CA TYR A 427 12.42 -16.95 -4.23
C TYR A 427 10.98 -17.30 -3.83
N LEU A 428 10.01 -17.05 -4.71
CA LEU A 428 8.61 -17.42 -4.44
C LEU A 428 8.45 -18.93 -4.25
N MET A 429 9.11 -19.73 -5.11
CA MET A 429 9.14 -21.18 -4.99
C MET A 429 9.71 -21.63 -3.64
N TYR A 430 10.87 -21.11 -3.24
CA TYR A 430 11.47 -21.40 -1.94
C TYR A 430 10.57 -20.96 -0.79
N SER A 431 9.95 -19.79 -0.87
CA SER A 431 9.01 -19.32 0.16
C SER A 431 7.78 -20.24 0.27
N LEU A 432 7.27 -20.74 -0.85
CA LEU A 432 6.13 -21.67 -0.87
C LEU A 432 6.52 -23.02 -0.26
N PHE A 433 7.64 -23.61 -0.69
CA PHE A 433 8.07 -24.92 -0.23
C PHE A 433 8.71 -24.90 1.17
N PHE A 434 9.18 -23.75 1.64
CA PHE A 434 9.51 -23.56 3.05
C PHE A 434 8.27 -23.72 3.94
N VAL A 435 7.09 -23.26 3.47
CA VAL A 435 5.80 -23.47 4.15
C VAL A 435 5.32 -24.92 4.01
N VAL A 436 5.50 -25.56 2.84
CA VAL A 436 5.12 -26.97 2.59
C VAL A 436 6.01 -27.97 3.35
N GLY A 437 7.22 -27.57 3.76
CA GLY A 437 8.06 -28.33 4.71
C GLY A 437 7.41 -28.57 6.08
N ARG A 438 6.23 -27.98 6.35
CA ARG A 438 5.39 -28.29 7.52
C ARG A 438 4.52 -29.54 7.38
N HIS A 439 4.79 -30.45 6.44
CA HIS A 439 4.14 -31.77 6.45
C HIS A 439 5.07 -32.99 6.36
N ARG A 440 5.05 -33.73 7.49
CA ARG A 440 5.23 -35.18 7.70
C ARG A 440 6.62 -35.83 7.77
N ASP A 441 7.71 -35.07 7.81
CA ASP A 441 8.90 -35.58 8.49
C ASP A 441 8.84 -35.16 9.95
N ALA A 442 8.61 -36.14 10.80
CA ALA A 442 8.17 -35.95 12.18
C ALA A 442 9.10 -35.00 12.94
N ILE A 443 8.47 -34.04 13.63
CA ILE A 443 9.08 -32.97 14.44
C ILE A 443 10.45 -33.38 14.94
N CYS A 444 11.51 -32.81 14.38
CA CYS A 444 12.87 -33.05 14.80
C CYS A 444 13.16 -32.17 16.02
N ASP A 445 12.85 -32.68 17.21
CA ASP A 445 13.04 -32.02 18.49
C ASP A 445 13.71 -32.93 19.54
N GLU A 446 14.00 -32.35 20.69
CA GLU A 446 14.66 -33.00 21.83
C GLU A 446 13.81 -34.18 22.35
N ARG A 447 12.48 -34.11 22.24
CA ARG A 447 11.56 -35.18 22.64
C ARG A 447 11.59 -36.36 21.67
N ARG A 448 11.79 -36.12 20.37
CA ARG A 448 11.98 -37.17 19.38
C ARG A 448 13.30 -37.89 19.60
N LEU A 449 14.38 -37.18 19.93
CA LEU A 449 15.64 -37.81 20.33
C LEU A 449 15.46 -38.68 21.58
N LEU A 450 14.71 -38.19 22.59
CA LEU A 450 14.32 -38.98 23.76
C LEU A 450 13.53 -40.24 23.38
N HIS A 451 12.59 -40.15 22.44
CA HIS A 451 11.85 -41.31 21.96
C HIS A 451 12.73 -42.29 21.19
N THR A 452 13.71 -41.80 20.42
CA THR A 452 14.61 -42.61 19.60
C THR A 452 15.64 -43.38 20.44
N TYR A 453 16.25 -42.73 21.44
CA TYR A 453 17.33 -43.32 22.24
C TYR A 453 16.90 -43.73 23.66
N GLY A 454 15.70 -43.33 24.09
CA GLY A 454 15.12 -43.68 25.37
C GLY A 454 15.54 -42.77 26.54
N PRO A 455 14.81 -42.82 27.67
CA PRO A 455 15.02 -41.97 28.84
C PRO A 455 16.32 -42.27 29.62
N GLY A 456 16.98 -43.39 29.33
CA GLY A 456 18.28 -43.72 29.92
C GLY A 456 19.46 -43.04 29.20
N ALA A 457 19.25 -42.52 27.99
CA ALA A 457 20.28 -41.95 27.13
C ALA A 457 20.07 -40.45 26.84
N ILE A 458 18.83 -39.98 26.88
CA ILE A 458 18.51 -38.57 26.62
C ILE A 458 17.71 -38.02 27.79
N ASP A 459 18.16 -36.87 28.31
CA ASP A 459 17.42 -36.07 29.27
C ASP A 459 17.11 -34.71 28.63
N THR A 460 15.83 -34.48 28.33
CA THR A 460 15.40 -33.25 27.66
C THR A 460 15.70 -31.97 28.47
N THR A 461 15.99 -32.09 29.77
CA THR A 461 16.35 -30.94 30.62
C THR A 461 17.83 -30.56 30.54
N LYS A 462 18.68 -31.44 29.98
CA LYS A 462 20.13 -31.26 29.88
C LYS A 462 20.59 -30.72 28.52
N PHE A 463 19.67 -30.31 27.66
CA PHE A 463 20.03 -29.66 26.42
C PHE A 463 20.58 -28.26 26.68
N PHE A 464 21.74 -27.97 26.11
CA PHE A 464 22.36 -26.66 26.10
C PHE A 464 21.99 -25.93 24.80
N HIS A 465 21.39 -24.74 24.92
CA HIS A 465 20.85 -24.00 23.78
C HIS A 465 21.71 -22.78 23.46
N VAL A 466 22.11 -22.63 22.20
CA VAL A 466 22.95 -21.53 21.72
C VAL A 466 22.36 -20.95 20.43
N ILE A 467 22.36 -19.62 20.32
CA ILE A 467 22.05 -18.94 19.06
C ILE A 467 23.36 -18.65 18.33
N VAL A 468 23.51 -19.21 17.14
CA VAL A 468 24.65 -19.03 16.24
C VAL A 468 24.26 -18.05 15.14
N ASN A 469 25.14 -17.10 14.85
CA ASN A 469 24.96 -16.07 13.80
C ASN A 469 23.68 -15.20 13.93
N GLY A 470 23.06 -15.17 15.11
CA GLY A 470 21.89 -14.34 15.40
C GLY A 470 20.55 -14.89 14.91
N ASP A 471 20.54 -15.96 14.12
CA ASP A 471 19.32 -16.50 13.50
C ASP A 471 19.15 -18.01 13.66
N THR A 472 20.20 -18.76 14.03
CA THR A 472 20.18 -20.23 14.06
C THR A 472 20.26 -20.74 15.49
N LEU A 473 19.22 -21.43 15.95
CA LEU A 473 19.20 -22.07 17.27
C LEU A 473 19.79 -23.48 17.20
N LEU A 474 20.79 -23.73 18.02
CA LEU A 474 21.44 -25.03 18.20
C LEU A 474 21.18 -25.55 19.61
N SER A 475 20.52 -26.69 19.73
CA SER A 475 20.36 -27.42 21.00
C SER A 475 21.34 -28.58 21.04
N LEU A 476 22.16 -28.68 22.09
CA LEU A 476 23.23 -29.65 22.22
C LEU A 476 23.01 -30.55 23.43
N HIS A 477 23.25 -31.85 23.30
CA HIS A 477 23.18 -32.80 24.40
C HIS A 477 24.41 -33.71 24.38
N GLU A 478 25.07 -33.84 25.53
CA GLU A 478 26.21 -34.74 25.72
C GLU A 478 25.78 -36.18 25.39
N ALA A 479 26.53 -36.87 24.53
CA ALA A 479 26.16 -38.18 24.01
C ALA A 479 27.33 -39.17 24.01
N SER A 480 28.45 -38.86 24.66
CA SER A 480 29.64 -39.74 24.73
C SER A 480 29.36 -41.01 25.54
N HIS A 481 28.38 -40.96 26.44
CA HIS A 481 27.91 -42.13 27.18
C HIS A 481 27.10 -43.12 26.30
N ILE A 482 26.64 -42.70 25.12
CA ILE A 482 25.90 -43.54 24.17
C ILE A 482 26.89 -44.24 23.25
N LYS A 483 27.29 -45.48 23.59
CA LYS A 483 28.37 -46.22 22.90
C LYS A 483 28.18 -46.37 21.40
N GLU A 484 26.94 -46.59 20.95
CA GLU A 484 26.57 -46.71 19.54
C GLU A 484 26.83 -45.42 18.74
N LEU A 485 26.74 -44.26 19.41
CA LEU A 485 26.94 -42.95 18.80
C LEU A 485 28.34 -42.40 19.01
N ALA A 486 28.98 -42.71 20.13
CA ALA A 486 30.28 -42.15 20.50
C ALA A 486 31.45 -42.83 19.77
N ASP A 487 31.37 -44.14 19.54
CA ASP A 487 32.45 -44.93 18.91
C ASP A 487 33.83 -44.69 19.55
N GLY A 488 33.85 -44.50 20.87
CA GLY A 488 35.07 -44.22 21.65
C GLY A 488 35.56 -42.77 21.64
N TYR A 489 34.83 -41.85 21.01
CA TYR A 489 35.17 -40.42 20.94
C TYR A 489 34.18 -39.55 21.71
N PRO A 490 34.61 -38.39 22.25
CA PRO A 490 33.70 -37.38 22.77
C PRO A 490 32.66 -36.98 21.71
N CYS A 491 31.39 -37.02 22.08
CA CYS A 491 30.27 -36.98 21.15
C CYS A 491 29.12 -36.13 21.70
N VAL A 492 28.54 -35.31 20.83
CA VAL A 492 27.37 -34.49 21.13
C VAL A 492 26.31 -34.69 20.07
N LEU A 493 25.07 -34.88 20.54
CA LEU A 493 23.87 -34.80 19.71
C LEU A 493 23.46 -33.34 19.59
N TYR A 494 23.14 -32.89 18.38
CA TYR A 494 22.64 -31.54 18.17
C TYR A 494 21.30 -31.55 17.43
N VAL A 495 20.46 -30.56 17.75
CA VAL A 495 19.26 -30.19 16.99
C VAL A 495 19.47 -28.77 16.50
N ARG A 496 19.51 -28.59 15.18
CA ARG A 496 19.68 -27.31 14.52
C ARG A 496 18.35 -26.82 13.96
N ARG A 497 17.99 -25.58 14.30
CA ARG A 497 16.80 -24.89 13.80
C ARG A 497 17.24 -23.58 13.16
N SER A 498 16.93 -23.40 11.88
CA SER A 498 17.28 -22.20 11.12
C SER A 498 16.04 -21.67 10.39
N PRO A 499 15.93 -20.34 10.15
CA PRO A 499 14.84 -19.78 9.37
C PRO A 499 14.87 -20.21 7.89
N MET A 500 16.00 -20.77 7.42
CA MET A 500 16.22 -21.11 6.01
C MET A 500 16.19 -22.62 5.74
N GLN A 501 16.20 -23.47 6.78
CA GLN A 501 16.28 -24.92 6.64
C GLN A 501 15.39 -25.62 7.69
N PRO A 502 14.77 -26.76 7.37
CA PRO A 502 13.98 -27.52 8.33
C PRO A 502 14.83 -27.94 9.54
N ALA A 503 14.17 -28.17 10.69
CA ALA A 503 14.86 -28.64 11.88
C ALA A 503 15.55 -29.98 11.59
N THR A 504 16.85 -30.04 11.86
CA THR A 504 17.68 -31.23 11.60
C THR A 504 18.36 -31.67 12.89
N ALA A 505 18.49 -32.97 13.11
CA ALA A 505 19.29 -33.52 14.19
C ALA A 505 20.49 -34.28 13.61
N GLY A 506 21.62 -34.20 14.30
CA GLY A 506 22.84 -34.88 13.90
C GLY A 506 23.77 -35.12 15.07
N ILE A 507 24.91 -35.73 14.77
CA ILE A 507 25.91 -36.13 15.75
C ILE A 507 27.23 -35.47 15.37
N ALA A 508 27.88 -34.82 16.34
CA ALA A 508 29.23 -34.29 16.21
C ALA A 508 30.18 -35.11 17.10
N ARG A 509 31.30 -35.58 16.54
CA ARG A 509 32.34 -36.34 17.24
C ARG A 509 33.67 -35.61 17.16
N LEU A 510 34.39 -35.52 18.27
CA LEU A 510 35.76 -35.02 18.27
C LEU A 510 36.73 -36.16 17.96
N ARG A 511 37.34 -36.10 16.78
CA ARG A 511 38.38 -37.04 16.35
C ARG A 511 39.76 -36.36 16.43
N PRO A 512 40.82 -37.10 16.78
CA PRO A 512 42.18 -36.60 16.68
C PRO A 512 42.51 -36.27 15.22
N ASN A 513 43.31 -35.22 15.02
CA ASN A 513 43.75 -34.83 13.69
C ASN A 513 44.47 -36.00 13.00
N PRO A 514 44.17 -36.27 11.71
CA PRO A 514 44.86 -37.31 10.98
C PRO A 514 46.36 -37.01 10.88
N PRO A 515 47.23 -38.04 10.81
CA PRO A 515 48.67 -37.85 10.68
C PRO A 515 48.97 -37.05 9.40
N GLY A 516 49.60 -35.88 9.54
CA GLY A 516 49.90 -34.96 8.44
C GLY A 516 48.99 -33.74 8.30
N TYR A 517 48.08 -33.50 9.23
CA TYR A 517 47.21 -32.30 9.24
C TYR A 517 48.02 -31.00 9.38
N ASN A 518 47.92 -30.12 8.38
CA ASN A 518 48.54 -28.78 8.37
C ASN A 518 47.44 -27.71 8.17
N PRO A 519 47.18 -26.84 9.17
CA PRO A 519 46.06 -25.89 9.12
C PRO A 519 46.17 -24.83 8.01
N ASP A 520 47.38 -24.56 7.50
CA ASP A 520 47.63 -23.47 6.53
C ASP A 520 47.42 -23.87 5.05
N GLN A 521 47.02 -25.12 4.77
CA GLN A 521 46.88 -25.65 3.41
C GLN A 521 45.42 -25.94 2.98
N GLN A 522 44.42 -25.48 3.72
CA GLN A 522 43.02 -25.66 3.31
C GLN A 522 42.61 -24.64 2.23
N PRO A 523 41.94 -25.07 1.13
CA PRO A 523 41.38 -24.13 0.17
C PRO A 523 40.25 -23.29 0.82
N PRO A 524 40.06 -22.02 0.43
CA PRO A 524 38.96 -21.22 0.95
C PRO A 524 37.61 -21.81 0.51
N SER A 525 36.67 -21.90 1.45
CA SER A 525 35.37 -22.55 1.24
C SER A 525 34.44 -21.72 0.33
N THR A 526 33.89 -22.36 -0.71
CA THR A 526 32.77 -21.83 -1.50
C THR A 526 31.44 -22.46 -1.05
N PRO A 527 30.28 -21.78 -1.18
CA PRO A 527 29.00 -22.18 -0.58
C PRO A 527 28.32 -23.41 -1.22
N LEU A 528 28.97 -24.07 -2.18
CA LEU A 528 28.37 -25.04 -3.10
C LEU A 528 29.21 -26.32 -3.16
N SER A 529 29.12 -27.14 -2.11
CA SER A 529 29.46 -28.56 -2.19
C SER A 529 28.73 -29.32 -1.09
N ILE A 530 27.41 -29.46 -1.27
CA ILE A 530 26.59 -30.45 -0.55
C ILE A 530 25.98 -31.34 -1.63
N VAL A 531 26.69 -32.40 -1.98
CA VAL A 531 26.10 -33.56 -2.65
C VAL A 531 25.67 -34.50 -1.52
N LEU A 532 24.36 -34.69 -1.40
CA LEU A 532 23.74 -35.72 -0.57
C LEU A 532 23.95 -37.06 -1.26
N ASP A 533 24.81 -37.90 -0.70
CA ASP A 533 24.78 -39.33 -0.98
C ASP A 533 24.37 -40.08 0.30
N ASN A 534 23.43 -41.00 0.11
CA ASN A 534 22.75 -41.69 1.20
C ASN A 534 23.71 -42.65 1.90
N GLY A 535 23.93 -42.44 3.20
CA GLY A 535 24.32 -43.54 4.11
C GLY A 535 25.68 -43.45 4.80
N GLU A 536 26.50 -42.41 4.60
CA GLU A 536 27.76 -42.29 5.33
C GLU A 536 27.93 -40.95 6.08
N ILE A 537 28.43 -41.08 7.31
CA ILE A 537 28.70 -40.02 8.29
C ILE A 537 29.90 -39.19 7.80
N TYR A 538 29.69 -37.91 7.46
CA TYR A 538 30.79 -36.97 7.24
C TYR A 538 30.54 -35.56 7.81
N SER A 539 31.68 -34.91 8.07
CA SER A 539 31.93 -33.70 8.85
C SER A 539 31.32 -32.41 8.27
N ILE A 540 30.84 -31.55 9.18
CA ILE A 540 30.37 -30.19 8.92
C ILE A 540 31.58 -29.24 8.97
N ASP A 541 31.81 -28.41 7.94
CA ASP A 541 32.81 -27.32 7.85
C ASP A 541 32.37 -26.04 8.61
N SER A 542 33.17 -24.97 8.75
CA SER A 542 34.37 -24.77 9.57
C SER A 542 34.20 -23.55 10.51
N SER A 543 33.30 -22.61 10.21
CA SER A 543 32.91 -21.53 11.13
C SER A 543 32.06 -22.02 12.32
N SER A 544 31.27 -23.07 12.08
CA SER A 544 30.46 -23.74 13.10
C SER A 544 31.29 -24.76 13.90
N ILE A 545 32.40 -25.27 13.33
CA ILE A 545 33.31 -26.20 14.02
C ILE A 545 34.02 -25.49 15.16
N GLU A 546 34.55 -24.27 14.99
CA GLU A 546 35.27 -23.61 16.09
C GLU A 546 34.37 -23.40 17.31
N HIS A 547 33.11 -23.01 17.08
CA HIS A 547 32.12 -22.84 18.15
C HIS A 547 31.69 -24.19 18.74
N ILE A 548 31.40 -25.20 17.92
CA ILE A 548 30.97 -26.52 18.40
C ILE A 548 32.13 -27.26 19.09
N ALA A 549 33.36 -27.18 18.59
CA ALA A 549 34.55 -27.76 19.21
C ALA A 549 34.91 -27.05 20.51
N ALA A 550 34.82 -25.71 20.56
CA ALA A 550 34.97 -24.96 21.82
C ALA A 550 33.89 -25.34 22.84
N ILE A 551 32.65 -25.56 22.40
CA ILE A 551 31.54 -26.00 23.26
C ILE A 551 31.70 -27.46 23.71
N ILE A 552 32.16 -28.38 22.86
CA ILE A 552 32.41 -29.78 23.25
C ILE A 552 33.57 -29.88 24.26
N VAL A 553 34.61 -29.04 24.13
CA VAL A 553 35.72 -28.94 25.09
C VAL A 553 35.27 -28.36 26.45
N VAL A 554 34.20 -27.57 26.48
CA VAL A 554 33.61 -27.03 27.71
C VAL A 554 32.61 -27.99 28.37
N ILE A 555 32.01 -28.90 27.59
CA ILE A 555 31.02 -29.90 28.07
C ILE A 555 31.69 -31.22 28.51
N SER A 556 32.90 -31.52 28.02
CA SER A 556 33.74 -32.65 28.45
C SER A 556 34.56 -32.29 29.69
#